data_AF-A0A644ULG7-F1
#
_entry.id   AF-A0A644ULG7-F1
#
_cell.length_a   1.000
_cell.length_b   1.000
_cell.length_c   1.000
_cell.angle_alpha   90.00
_cell.angle_beta   90.00
_cell.angle_gamma   90.00
#
_symmetry.space_group_name_H-M   'P 1'
#
loop_
_entity.id
_entity.type
_entity.pdbx_description
1 polymer ?
#
loop_
_entity_poly.entity_id
_entity_poly.type
_entity_poly.pdbx_seq_one_letter_code
_entity_poly.pdbx_strand_id
1 'polypeptide(L)'
;MWVSAIKSIRESLAGSGARLSGHIALEDKHNNLVSVLTIFRWLIGNKKEATRFLPAAGVSDADIASLSNISEDICLALKTKDFQEMQRSIVNKGGLKFNPNIYFIENNGNKIWGAWARWVLKKGSYGDPARAARLKIFKWYLLTLIFAISPFGSLFFKLTWPLRRGSYETIKSKILFLKPNQ
;
A
#
# COMPACT_ATOMS: atom_id res chain seq x y z
N MET A 1 -0.86 1.13 1.29
CA MET A 1 -1.03 -0.29 1.68
C MET A 1 -1.15 -1.21 0.48
N TRP A 2 -0.24 -1.10 -0.49
CA TRP A 2 -0.30 -1.93 -1.69
C TRP A 2 0.48 -3.25 -1.54
N VAL A 3 1.52 -3.27 -0.70
CA VAL A 3 2.40 -4.45 -0.55
C VAL A 3 1.65 -5.62 0.06
N SER A 4 0.92 -5.38 1.16
CA SER A 4 0.12 -6.43 1.81
C SER A 4 -1.05 -6.86 0.92
N ALA A 5 -1.67 -5.92 0.21
CA ALA A 5 -2.78 -6.19 -0.69
C ALA A 5 -2.36 -7.14 -1.83
N ILE A 6 -1.26 -6.85 -2.52
CA ILE A 6 -0.83 -7.69 -3.64
C ILE A 6 -0.37 -9.09 -3.20
N LYS A 7 0.19 -9.23 -1.98
CA LYS A 7 0.49 -10.56 -1.41
C LYS A 7 -0.79 -11.39 -1.24
N SER A 8 -1.83 -10.80 -0.67
CA SER A 8 -3.12 -11.47 -0.49
C SER A 8 -3.77 -11.81 -1.83
N ILE A 9 -3.79 -10.88 -2.79
CA ILE A 9 -4.34 -11.11 -4.13
C ILE A 9 -3.59 -12.25 -4.82
N ARG A 10 -2.26 -12.28 -4.74
CA ARG A 10 -1.44 -13.32 -5.34
C ARG A 10 -1.72 -14.70 -4.72
N GLU A 11 -1.87 -14.79 -3.41
CA GLU A 11 -2.25 -16.03 -2.73
C GLU A 11 -3.62 -16.53 -3.19
N SER A 12 -4.61 -15.63 -3.30
CA SER A 12 -5.93 -15.97 -3.83
C SER A 12 -5.89 -16.44 -5.29
N LEU A 13 -5.15 -15.75 -6.16
CA LEU A 13 -5.00 -16.14 -7.56
C LEU A 13 -4.33 -17.52 -7.70
N ALA A 14 -3.26 -17.77 -6.94
CA ALA A 14 -2.57 -19.05 -6.94
C ALA A 14 -3.49 -20.19 -6.48
N GLY A 15 -4.33 -19.95 -5.46
CA GLY A 15 -5.35 -20.91 -5.01
C GLY A 15 -6.40 -21.25 -6.06
N SER A 16 -6.58 -20.41 -7.07
CA SER A 16 -7.47 -20.65 -8.22
C SER A 16 -6.73 -21.15 -9.48
N GLY A 17 -5.43 -21.47 -9.38
CA GLY A 17 -4.62 -21.87 -10.53
C GLY A 17 -4.27 -20.73 -11.50
N ALA A 18 -4.58 -19.48 -11.13
CA ALA A 18 -4.24 -18.32 -11.94
C ALA A 18 -2.79 -17.87 -11.70
N ARG A 19 -2.13 -17.41 -12.77
CA ARG A 19 -0.78 -16.84 -12.71
C ARG A 19 -0.85 -15.32 -12.75
N LEU A 20 -0.26 -14.67 -11.74
CA LEU A 20 -0.09 -13.22 -11.74
C LEU A 20 0.97 -12.83 -12.77
N SER A 21 0.54 -12.19 -13.86
CA SER A 21 1.42 -11.76 -14.95
C SER A 21 2.06 -10.39 -14.71
N GLY A 22 1.43 -9.52 -13.93
CA GLY A 22 1.98 -8.22 -13.55
C GLY A 22 1.03 -7.42 -12.67
N HIS A 23 1.54 -6.36 -12.05
CA HIS A 23 0.75 -5.45 -11.23
C HIS A 23 1.31 -4.03 -11.26
N ILE A 24 0.38 -3.07 -11.19
CA ILE A 24 0.65 -1.65 -11.12
C ILE A 24 0.15 -1.17 -9.77
N ALA A 25 0.95 -0.37 -9.08
CA ALA A 25 0.51 0.31 -7.87
C ALA A 25 1.10 1.71 -7.83
N LEU A 26 0.20 2.69 -7.90
CA LEU A 26 0.54 4.09 -7.69
C LEU A 26 0.32 4.46 -6.23
N GLU A 27 1.19 5.30 -5.70
CA GLU A 27 1.12 5.81 -4.34
C GLU A 27 1.06 7.33 -4.32
N ASP A 28 0.38 7.87 -3.31
CA ASP A 28 0.49 9.28 -2.97
C ASP A 28 1.91 9.54 -2.44
N LYS A 29 2.63 10.46 -3.10
CA LYS A 29 4.03 10.78 -2.78
C LYS A 29 4.18 11.86 -1.71
N HIS A 30 3.08 12.44 -1.23
CA HIS A 30 3.14 13.40 -0.14
C HIS A 30 3.58 12.74 1.17
N ASN A 31 3.92 13.56 2.16
CA ASN A 31 4.21 13.06 3.50
C ASN A 31 2.98 12.30 4.06
N ASN A 32 3.20 11.16 4.71
CA ASN A 32 2.12 10.30 5.21
C ASN A 32 1.07 11.05 6.05
N LEU A 33 1.47 11.98 6.93
CA LEU A 33 0.50 12.73 7.74
C LEU A 33 -0.28 13.74 6.89
N VAL A 34 0.36 14.37 5.91
CA VAL A 34 -0.29 15.25 4.94
C VAL A 34 -1.32 14.45 4.13
N SER A 35 -0.94 13.28 3.62
CA SER A 35 -1.85 12.37 2.91
C SER A 35 -3.04 11.93 3.76
N VAL A 36 -2.82 11.64 5.04
CA VAL A 36 -3.93 11.34 5.97
C VAL A 36 -4.88 12.52 6.08
N LEU A 37 -4.37 13.73 6.28
CA LEU A 37 -5.19 14.94 6.40
C LEU A 37 -5.97 15.23 5.10
N THR A 38 -5.33 15.07 3.94
CA THR A 38 -6.00 15.27 2.65
C THR A 38 -7.06 14.20 2.39
N ILE A 39 -6.83 12.94 2.78
CA ILE A 39 -7.83 11.86 2.69
C ILE A 39 -9.02 12.12 3.62
N PHE A 40 -8.79 12.55 4.87
CA PHE A 40 -9.89 12.92 5.77
C PHE A 40 -10.73 14.06 5.20
N ARG A 41 -10.07 15.11 4.72
CA ARG A 41 -10.72 16.24 4.04
C ARG A 41 -11.52 15.79 2.82
N TRP A 42 -10.99 14.86 2.04
CA TRP A 42 -11.66 14.34 0.86
C TRP A 42 -12.86 13.46 1.20
N LEU A 43 -12.67 12.41 2.01
CA LEU A 43 -13.73 11.42 2.26
C LEU A 43 -14.86 11.95 3.15
N ILE A 44 -14.57 12.86 4.08
CA ILE A 44 -15.59 13.46 4.96
C ILE A 44 -16.18 14.71 4.33
N GLY A 45 -15.34 15.56 3.74
CA GLY A 45 -15.74 16.87 3.25
C GLY A 45 -16.03 16.94 1.75
N ASN A 46 -15.88 15.82 1.02
CA ASN A 46 -15.96 15.74 -0.45
C ASN A 46 -15.06 16.75 -1.18
N LYS A 47 -13.90 17.08 -0.59
CA LYS A 47 -12.94 18.06 -1.14
C LYS A 47 -11.64 17.36 -1.49
N LYS A 48 -11.47 16.97 -2.76
CA LYS A 48 -10.23 16.33 -3.25
C LYS A 48 -9.16 17.35 -3.63
N GLU A 49 -9.57 18.44 -4.27
CA GLU A 49 -8.68 19.46 -4.85
C GLU A 49 -7.70 20.07 -3.86
N ALA A 50 -6.61 20.65 -4.37
CA ALA A 50 -5.67 21.39 -3.54
C ALA A 50 -6.36 22.60 -2.87
N THR A 51 -5.87 22.95 -1.69
CA THR A 51 -6.27 24.15 -0.94
C THR A 51 -5.04 24.99 -0.65
N ARG A 52 -5.22 26.16 -0.02
CA ARG A 52 -4.10 27.04 0.36
C ARG A 52 -3.01 26.35 1.21
N PHE A 53 -3.37 25.36 2.03
CA PHE A 53 -2.46 24.75 3.01
C PHE A 53 -2.18 23.27 2.77
N LEU A 54 -3.05 22.58 2.02
CA LEU A 54 -2.95 21.15 1.80
C LEU A 54 -3.01 20.85 0.31
N PRO A 55 -2.17 19.94 -0.19
CA PRO A 55 -2.20 19.50 -1.59
C PRO A 55 -3.48 18.73 -1.90
N ALA A 56 -3.67 18.40 -3.18
CA ALA A 56 -4.73 17.50 -3.59
C ALA A 56 -4.58 16.12 -2.92
N ALA A 57 -5.70 15.44 -2.66
CA ALA A 57 -5.70 14.14 -2.01
C ALA A 57 -5.43 12.99 -3.00
N GLY A 58 -4.55 12.07 -2.59
CA GLY A 58 -4.32 10.80 -3.30
C GLY A 58 -3.22 10.89 -4.36
N VAL A 59 -3.27 9.95 -5.30
CA VAL A 59 -2.31 9.86 -6.41
C VAL A 59 -2.50 11.07 -7.33
N SER A 60 -1.39 11.66 -7.77
CA SER A 60 -1.40 12.84 -8.64
C SER A 60 -1.87 12.51 -10.06
N ASP A 61 -2.49 13.47 -10.74
CA ASP A 61 -2.91 13.28 -12.14
C ASP A 61 -1.71 13.02 -13.07
N ALA A 62 -0.54 13.60 -12.76
CA ALA A 62 0.69 13.32 -13.49
C ALA A 62 1.12 11.85 -13.35
N ASP A 63 0.98 11.27 -12.15
CA ASP A 63 1.28 9.85 -11.92
C ASP A 63 0.27 8.94 -12.61
N ILE A 64 -1.00 9.30 -12.61
CA ILE A 64 -2.05 8.58 -13.36
C ILE A 64 -1.77 8.65 -14.86
N ALA A 65 -1.49 9.84 -15.39
CA ALA A 65 -1.18 10.06 -16.80
C ALA A 65 0.06 9.28 -17.23
N SER A 66 1.07 9.17 -16.35
CA SER A 66 2.31 8.43 -16.66
C SER A 66 2.08 6.94 -16.98
N LEU A 67 0.94 6.36 -16.58
CA LEU A 67 0.59 4.98 -16.91
C LEU A 67 0.34 4.77 -18.41
N SER A 68 0.05 5.82 -19.18
CA SER A 68 -0.08 5.73 -20.63
C SER A 68 1.16 5.12 -21.28
N ASN A 69 2.35 5.39 -20.72
CA ASN A 69 3.63 4.87 -21.21
C ASN A 69 3.71 3.34 -21.17
N ILE A 70 2.93 2.71 -20.29
CA ILE A 70 2.91 1.24 -20.07
C ILE A 70 1.88 0.57 -20.98
N SER A 71 0.90 1.33 -21.50
CA SER A 71 -0.24 0.80 -22.25
C SER A 71 0.17 0.01 -23.49
N GLU A 72 1.21 0.47 -24.20
CA GLU A 72 1.72 -0.20 -25.40
C GLU A 72 2.25 -1.60 -25.09
N ASP A 73 2.97 -1.78 -23.98
CA ASP A 73 3.52 -3.09 -23.60
C ASP A 73 2.41 -4.05 -23.17
N ILE A 74 1.39 -3.53 -22.46
CA ILE A 74 0.23 -4.33 -22.07
C ILE A 74 -0.53 -4.76 -23.32
N CYS A 75 -0.74 -3.85 -24.27
CA CYS A 75 -1.40 -4.15 -25.54
C CYS A 75 -0.61 -5.18 -26.36
N LEU A 76 0.71 -5.04 -26.43
CA LEU A 76 1.59 -6.00 -27.09
C LEU A 76 1.49 -7.38 -26.42
N ALA A 77 1.64 -7.45 -25.09
CA ALA A 77 1.56 -8.69 -24.33
C ALA A 77 0.21 -9.41 -24.51
N LEU A 78 -0.90 -8.66 -24.56
CA LEU A 78 -2.23 -9.20 -24.83
C LEU A 78 -2.36 -9.76 -26.25
N LYS A 79 -1.81 -9.07 -27.26
CA LYS A 79 -1.83 -9.51 -28.67
C LYS A 79 -0.98 -10.76 -28.90
N THR A 80 0.23 -10.80 -28.34
CA THR A 80 1.17 -11.92 -28.49
C THR A 80 0.87 -13.07 -27.54
N LYS A 81 0.03 -12.83 -26.52
CA LYS A 81 -0.20 -13.73 -25.37
C LYS A 81 1.09 -14.05 -24.60
N ASP A 82 2.10 -13.18 -24.71
CA ASP A 82 3.36 -13.29 -23.99
C ASP A 82 3.43 -12.24 -22.89
N PHE A 83 3.44 -12.71 -21.64
CA PHE A 83 3.48 -11.87 -20.45
C PHE A 83 4.81 -11.94 -19.70
N GLN A 84 5.83 -12.65 -20.21
CA GLN A 84 7.06 -12.92 -19.46
C GLN A 84 7.77 -11.65 -19.00
N GLU A 85 7.83 -10.63 -19.86
CA GLU A 85 8.52 -9.36 -19.59
C GLU A 85 7.58 -8.26 -19.08
N MET A 86 6.27 -8.52 -18.96
CA MET A 86 5.26 -7.49 -18.65
C MET A 86 5.56 -6.80 -17.32
N GLN A 87 5.82 -7.57 -16.26
CA GLN A 87 6.14 -7.01 -14.95
C GLN A 87 7.43 -6.19 -14.95
N ARG A 88 8.45 -6.64 -15.68
CA ARG A 88 9.72 -5.90 -15.81
C ARG A 88 9.48 -4.56 -16.50
N SER A 89 8.68 -4.56 -17.57
CA SER A 89 8.34 -3.31 -18.28
C SER A 89 7.54 -2.34 -17.40
N ILE A 90 6.55 -2.84 -16.64
CA ILE A 90 5.78 -2.03 -15.68
C ILE A 90 6.70 -1.33 -14.68
N VAL A 91 7.65 -2.04 -14.11
CA VAL A 91 8.60 -1.47 -13.13
C VAL A 91 9.53 -0.45 -13.80
N ASN A 92 10.10 -0.79 -14.97
CA ASN A 92 11.02 0.09 -15.70
C ASN A 92 10.35 1.40 -16.13
N LYS A 93 9.08 1.35 -16.53
CA LYS A 93 8.27 2.51 -16.91
C LYS A 93 7.60 3.20 -15.72
N GLY A 94 7.91 2.79 -14.49
CA GLY A 94 7.53 3.50 -13.27
C GLY A 94 6.12 3.22 -12.74
N GLY A 95 5.41 2.23 -13.29
CA GLY A 95 4.08 1.81 -12.79
C GLY A 95 4.12 1.09 -11.44
N LEU A 96 5.32 0.80 -10.93
CA LEU A 96 5.52 0.24 -9.61
C LEU A 96 6.87 0.65 -9.04
N LYS A 97 6.86 1.24 -7.83
CA LYS A 97 8.08 1.66 -7.13
C LYS A 97 8.10 1.09 -5.73
N PHE A 98 9.22 0.49 -5.34
CA PHE A 98 9.38 -0.02 -3.98
C PHE A 98 9.87 1.09 -3.06
N ASN A 99 9.07 1.38 -2.03
CA ASN A 99 9.41 2.32 -0.97
C ASN A 99 9.67 1.56 0.35
N PRO A 100 10.93 1.46 0.82
CA PRO A 100 11.28 0.72 2.03
C PRO A 100 10.59 1.22 3.30
N ASN A 101 10.36 2.53 3.41
CA ASN A 101 9.70 3.13 4.56
C ASN A 101 8.22 2.74 4.61
N ILE A 102 7.53 2.82 3.47
CA ILE A 102 6.15 2.36 3.35
C ILE A 102 6.07 0.86 3.67
N TYR A 103 6.94 0.03 3.07
CA TYR A 103 6.99 -1.39 3.37
C TYR A 103 7.13 -1.66 4.89
N PHE A 104 8.03 -0.95 5.56
CA PHE A 104 8.25 -1.10 7.00
C PHE A 104 6.99 -0.77 7.81
N ILE A 105 6.37 0.38 7.54
CA ILE A 105 5.15 0.82 8.22
C ILE A 105 4.01 -0.17 7.96
N GLU A 106 3.79 -0.56 6.70
CA GLU A 106 2.74 -1.51 6.29
C GLU A 106 2.91 -2.87 6.95
N ASN A 107 4.13 -3.41 6.97
CA ASN A 107 4.40 -4.74 7.50
C ASN A 107 4.19 -4.81 9.01
N ASN A 108 4.54 -3.75 9.75
CA ASN A 108 4.30 -3.67 11.19
C ASN A 108 2.82 -3.41 11.48
N GLY A 109 2.21 -2.47 10.75
CA GLY A 109 0.80 -2.13 10.86
C GLY A 109 -0.10 -3.34 10.62
N ASN A 110 0.11 -4.09 9.54
CA ASN A 110 -0.73 -5.24 9.19
C ASN A 110 -0.82 -6.30 10.31
N LYS A 111 0.28 -6.53 11.04
CA LYS A 111 0.28 -7.44 12.21
C LYS A 111 -0.58 -6.91 13.36
N ILE A 112 -0.43 -5.63 13.68
CA ILE A 112 -1.20 -4.94 14.73
C ILE A 112 -2.68 -4.94 14.37
N TRP A 113 -3.02 -4.58 13.13
CA TRP A 113 -4.39 -4.53 12.62
C TRP A 113 -5.05 -5.90 12.64
N GLY A 114 -4.34 -6.97 12.26
CA GLY A 114 -4.85 -8.33 12.37
C GLY A 114 -5.17 -8.75 13.81
N ALA A 115 -4.35 -8.34 14.79
CA ALA A 115 -4.62 -8.61 16.20
C ALA A 115 -5.85 -7.86 16.71
N TRP A 116 -5.97 -6.57 16.39
CA TRP A 116 -7.15 -5.76 16.71
C TRP A 116 -8.41 -6.33 16.08
N ALA A 117 -8.37 -6.70 14.79
CA ALA A 117 -9.50 -7.28 14.09
C ALA A 117 -9.99 -8.56 14.78
N ARG A 118 -9.08 -9.49 15.10
CA ARG A 118 -9.42 -10.72 15.86
C ARG A 118 -10.00 -10.40 17.24
N TRP A 119 -9.42 -9.43 17.96
CA TRP A 119 -9.93 -9.03 19.27
C TRP A 119 -11.33 -8.42 19.18
N VAL A 120 -11.62 -7.58 18.18
CA VAL A 120 -12.96 -7.03 17.96
C VAL A 120 -13.95 -8.16 17.60
N LEU A 121 -13.60 -9.02 16.65
CA LEU A 121 -14.46 -10.11 16.16
C LEU A 121 -14.78 -11.15 17.23
N LYS A 122 -13.89 -11.39 18.21
CA LYS A 122 -14.18 -12.24 19.37
C LYS A 122 -15.35 -11.74 20.23
N LYS A 123 -15.77 -10.47 20.11
CA LYS A 123 -16.90 -9.93 20.89
C LYS A 123 -18.24 -10.08 20.19
N GLY A 124 -18.23 -10.04 18.86
CA GLY A 124 -19.43 -9.97 18.04
C GLY A 124 -19.06 -9.86 16.56
N SER A 125 -19.92 -10.42 15.72
CA SER A 125 -19.77 -10.42 14.26
C SER A 125 -20.05 -9.04 13.66
N TYR A 126 -20.14 -8.95 12.32
CA TYR A 126 -20.49 -7.71 11.66
C TYR A 126 -21.88 -7.20 12.09
N GLY A 127 -21.98 -5.93 12.48
CA GLY A 127 -23.22 -5.29 12.93
C GLY A 127 -23.61 -5.54 14.39
N ASP A 128 -22.95 -6.47 15.09
CA ASP A 128 -23.27 -6.80 16.48
C ASP A 128 -22.99 -5.63 17.44
N PRO A 129 -24.00 -5.12 18.19
CA PRO A 129 -23.81 -4.05 19.18
C PRO A 129 -22.78 -4.39 20.27
N ALA A 130 -22.59 -5.66 20.60
CA ALA A 130 -21.69 -6.11 21.67
C ALA A 130 -20.23 -5.66 21.44
N ARG A 131 -19.81 -5.49 20.17
CA ARG A 131 -18.45 -5.06 19.82
C ARG A 131 -18.26 -3.54 19.82
N ALA A 132 -19.32 -2.74 20.01
CA ALA A 132 -19.28 -1.28 19.90
C ALA A 132 -18.23 -0.64 20.83
N ALA A 133 -18.11 -1.13 22.07
CA ALA A 133 -17.08 -0.66 23.00
C ALA A 133 -15.65 -0.93 22.48
N ARG A 134 -15.41 -2.13 21.93
CA ARG A 134 -14.12 -2.50 21.34
C ARG A 134 -13.77 -1.62 20.13
N LEU A 135 -14.77 -1.30 19.30
CA LEU A 135 -14.62 -0.38 18.17
C LEU A 135 -14.30 1.06 18.62
N LYS A 136 -14.93 1.56 19.70
CA LYS A 136 -14.60 2.88 20.26
C LYS A 136 -13.14 2.94 20.75
N ILE A 137 -12.69 1.91 21.47
CA ILE A 137 -11.29 1.82 21.93
C ILE A 137 -10.35 1.79 20.73
N PHE A 138 -10.65 0.96 19.72
CA PHE A 138 -9.86 0.88 18.50
C PHE A 138 -9.78 2.23 17.76
N LYS A 139 -10.90 2.96 17.65
CA LYS A 139 -10.93 4.30 17.04
C LYS A 139 -9.95 5.25 17.73
N TRP A 140 -10.00 5.36 19.06
CA TRP A 140 -9.10 6.24 19.80
C TRP A 140 -7.65 5.79 19.70
N TYR A 141 -7.39 4.49 19.80
CA TYR A 141 -6.06 3.93 19.58
C TYR A 141 -5.50 4.29 18.19
N LEU A 142 -6.31 4.12 17.14
CA LEU A 142 -5.93 4.42 15.76
C LEU A 142 -5.59 5.90 15.58
N LEU A 143 -6.44 6.80 16.10
CA LEU A 143 -6.20 8.25 16.02
C LEU A 143 -4.90 8.64 16.75
N THR A 144 -4.68 8.09 17.96
CA THR A 144 -3.44 8.32 18.70
C THR A 144 -2.22 7.79 17.94
N LEU A 145 -2.29 6.60 17.35
CA LEU A 145 -1.18 6.05 16.58
C LEU A 145 -0.83 6.92 15.37
N ILE A 146 -1.85 7.42 14.65
CA ILE A 146 -1.64 8.24 13.47
C ILE A 146 -1.08 9.62 13.84
N PHE A 147 -1.69 10.32 14.80
CA PHE A 147 -1.31 11.72 15.08
C PHE A 147 -0.15 11.84 16.07
N ALA A 148 -0.07 10.97 17.07
CA ALA A 148 0.97 11.05 18.10
C ALA A 148 2.21 10.21 17.74
N ILE A 149 2.04 9.02 17.16
CA ILE A 149 3.15 8.05 16.99
C ILE A 149 3.79 8.13 15.60
N SER A 150 3.02 8.44 14.54
CA SER A 150 3.54 8.55 13.16
C SER A 150 4.79 9.44 13.01
N PRO A 151 4.90 10.61 13.68
CA PRO A 151 6.10 11.45 13.58
C PRO A 151 7.38 10.70 13.99
N PHE A 152 7.29 9.88 15.03
CA PHE A 152 8.40 9.09 15.57
C PHE A 152 8.75 7.86 14.72
N GLY A 153 7.78 7.29 13.99
CA GLY A 153 8.01 6.11 13.15
C GLY A 153 9.09 6.34 12.07
N SER A 154 9.08 7.52 11.47
CA SER A 154 10.09 7.91 10.46
C SER A 154 11.51 8.04 11.05
N LEU A 155 11.62 8.51 12.29
CA LEU A 155 12.88 8.64 13.00
C LEU A 155 13.45 7.24 13.35
N PHE A 156 12.58 6.34 13.82
CA PHE A 156 12.96 4.95 14.10
C PHE A 156 13.41 4.18 12.85
N PHE A 157 12.74 4.41 11.71
CA PHE A 157 13.16 3.83 10.43
C PHE A 157 14.57 4.30 10.04
N LYS A 158 14.85 5.61 10.11
CA LYS A 158 16.19 6.16 9.82
C LYS A 158 17.26 5.56 10.73
N LEU A 159 16.97 5.41 12.01
CA LEU A 159 17.91 4.85 12.99
C LEU A 159 18.26 3.38 12.69
N THR A 160 17.28 2.59 12.24
CA THR A 160 17.47 1.16 11.95
C THR A 160 17.88 0.85 10.51
N TRP A 161 18.01 1.87 9.66
CA TRP A 161 18.34 1.74 8.24
C TRP A 161 19.70 1.07 7.96
N PRO A 162 20.82 1.45 8.62
CA PRO A 162 22.14 0.89 8.31
C PRO A 162 22.20 -0.62 8.49
N LEU A 163 21.51 -1.14 9.52
CA LEU A 163 21.47 -2.55 9.87
C LEU A 163 20.59 -3.39 8.92
N ARG A 164 19.71 -2.76 8.15
CA ARG A 164 18.66 -3.45 7.38
C ARG A 164 18.78 -3.29 5.87
N ARG A 165 19.73 -2.47 5.39
CA ARG A 165 19.89 -2.12 3.97
C ARG A 165 19.97 -3.36 3.05
N GLY A 166 20.79 -4.36 3.40
CA GLY A 166 20.93 -5.58 2.58
C GLY A 166 19.66 -6.41 2.48
N SER A 167 18.84 -6.44 3.53
CA SER A 167 17.56 -7.15 3.52
C SER A 167 16.54 -6.49 2.57
N TYR A 168 16.55 -5.15 2.50
CA TYR A 168 15.60 -4.41 1.67
C TYR A 168 15.79 -4.60 0.16
N GLU A 169 17.01 -4.83 -0.32
CA GLU A 169 17.23 -5.12 -1.76
C GLU A 169 16.66 -6.48 -2.15
N THR A 170 16.84 -7.49 -1.30
CA THR A 170 16.22 -8.81 -1.49
C THR A 170 14.69 -8.70 -1.45
N ILE A 171 14.15 -7.98 -0.47
CA ILE A 171 12.70 -7.73 -0.35
C ILE A 171 12.19 -6.98 -1.58
N LYS A 172 12.89 -5.95 -2.03
CA LYS A 172 12.54 -5.18 -3.24
C LYS A 172 12.38 -6.09 -4.44
N SER A 173 13.37 -6.94 -4.72
CA SER A 173 13.30 -7.86 -5.87
C SER A 173 12.10 -8.81 -5.81
N LYS A 174 11.77 -9.29 -4.60
CA LYS A 174 10.63 -10.18 -4.35
C LYS A 174 9.29 -9.48 -4.44
N ILE A 175 9.18 -8.24 -3.94
CA ILE A 175 7.94 -7.45 -3.95
C ILE A 175 7.65 -6.89 -5.34
N LEU A 176 8.67 -6.49 -6.09
CA LEU A 176 8.53 -6.06 -7.47
C LEU A 176 8.32 -7.22 -8.45
N PHE A 177 8.31 -8.47 -7.97
CA PHE A 177 8.20 -9.70 -8.76
C PHE A 177 9.17 -9.75 -9.96
N LEU A 178 10.39 -9.23 -9.78
CA LEU A 178 11.41 -9.17 -10.83
C LEU A 178 12.22 -10.47 -10.94
N LYS A 179 12.09 -11.36 -9.95
CA LYS A 179 12.63 -12.72 -10.02
C LYS A 179 11.45 -13.67 -10.27
N PRO A 180 11.54 -14.58 -11.26
CA PRO A 180 10.61 -15.70 -11.30
C PRO A 180 10.75 -16.46 -9.99
N ASN A 181 9.62 -16.77 -9.34
CA ASN A 181 9.65 -17.62 -8.16
C ASN A 181 10.19 -19.01 -8.57
N GLN A 182 11.18 -19.49 -7.82
CA GLN A 182 11.40 -20.92 -7.63
C GLN A 182 10.16 -21.55 -6.99
#